data_AF-A0A2S0VTA2-F1
#
_entry.id   AF-A0A2S0VTA2-F1
#
_cell.length_a   1.000
_cell.length_b   1.000
_cell.length_c   1.000
_cell.angle_alpha   90.00
_cell.angle_beta   90.00
_cell.angle_gamma   90.00
#
_symmetry.space_group_name_H-M   'P 1'
#
loop_
_entity.id
_entity.type
_entity.pdbx_description
1 polymer ?
#
loop_
_entity_poly.entity_id
_entity_poly.type
_entity_poly.pdbx_seq_one_letter_code
_entity_poly.pdbx_strand_id
1 'polypeptide(L)' 'MAQSSKYTEDDFSKAVNAINIALEAQDTPTDLALMALGEAVILQVKKAYDKPSQEKVIEQFTLALKSALK' A
#
# COMPACT_ATOMS: atom_id res chain seq x y z
N MET A 1 -0.92 -14.45 11.77
CA MET A 1 0.03 -14.10 12.84
C MET A 1 0.27 -12.61 12.76
N ALA A 2 -0.17 -11.85 13.76
CA ALA A 2 -0.02 -10.40 13.79
C ALA A 2 1.48 -10.06 13.74
N GLN A 3 1.94 -9.50 12.62
CA GLN A 3 3.17 -8.74 12.62
C GLN A 3 2.93 -7.59 13.60
N SER A 4 3.67 -7.58 14.70
CA SER A 4 3.67 -6.50 15.67
C SER A 4 4.03 -5.21 14.94
N SER A 5 3.00 -4.48 14.54
CA SER A 5 3.13 -3.23 13.82
C SER A 5 3.91 -2.29 14.72
N LYS A 6 5.03 -1.75 14.24
CA LYS A 6 5.77 -0.68 14.94
C LYS A 6 4.95 0.61 15.04
N TYR A 7 3.80 0.65 14.39
CA TYR A 7 2.85 1.75 14.35
C TYR A 7 1.64 1.38 15.19
N THR A 8 1.08 2.36 15.89
CA THR A 8 -0.19 2.16 16.59
C THR A 8 -1.25 1.72 15.57
N GLU A 9 -2.14 0.80 15.97
CA GLU A 9 -3.25 0.36 15.13
C GLU A 9 -4.10 1.57 14.67
N ASP A 10 -4.15 2.61 15.50
CA ASP A 10 -4.83 3.89 15.21
C ASP A 10 -4.21 4.65 14.04
N ASP A 11 -2.88 4.76 13.97
CA ASP A 11 -2.22 5.53 12.90
C ASP A 11 -2.29 4.81 11.55
N PHE A 12 -2.20 3.47 11.58
CA PHE A 12 -2.45 2.66 10.39
C PHE A 12 -3.89 2.83 9.89
N SER A 13 -4.87 2.74 10.80
CA SER A 13 -6.29 2.87 10.47
C SER A 13 -6.63 4.26 9.93
N LYS A 14 -6.02 5.33 10.47
CA LYS A 14 -6.17 6.70 9.96
C LYS A 14 -5.65 6.82 8.52
N ALA A 15 -4.48 6.25 8.22
CA ALA A 15 -3.92 6.29 6.88
C ALA A 15 -4.79 5.54 5.86
N VAL A 16 -5.27 4.35 6.21
CA VAL A 16 -6.20 3.58 5.36
C VAL A 16 -7.50 4.33 5.13
N ASN A 17 -8.09 4.91 6.17
CA ASN A 17 -9.33 5.69 6.04
C ASN A 17 -9.15 6.91 5.15
N ALA A 18 -8.03 7.63 5.28
CA ALA A 18 -7.75 8.79 4.42
C ALA A 18 -7.67 8.41 2.93
N ILE A 19 -7.07 7.26 2.61
CA ILE A 19 -7.00 6.74 1.25
C ILE A 19 -8.41 6.40 0.73
N ASN A 20 -9.22 5.68 1.52
CA ASN A 20 -10.57 5.31 1.10
C ASN A 20 -11.47 6.53 0.88
N ILE A 21 -11.44 7.51 1.79
CA ILE A 21 -12.17 8.77 1.64
C ILE A 21 -11.77 9.49 0.34
N ALA A 22 -10.47 9.52 0.01
CA ALA A 22 -10.00 10.17 -1.21
C ALA A 22 -10.46 9.45 -2.50
N LEU A 23 -10.56 8.12 -2.47
CA LEU A 23 -11.07 7.32 -3.59
C LEU A 23 -12.59 7.49 -3.77
N GLU A 24 -13.33 7.47 -2.66
CA GLU A 24 -14.78 7.68 -2.62
C GLU A 24 -15.17 9.10 -3.06
N ALA A 25 -14.45 10.12 -2.60
CA ALA A 25 -14.71 11.52 -2.95
C ALA A 25 -14.56 11.82 -4.45
N GLN A 26 -13.88 10.94 -5.20
CA GLN A 26 -13.70 11.07 -6.64
C GLN A 26 -14.52 10.08 -7.46
N ASP A 27 -15.43 9.32 -6.82
CA ASP A 27 -16.21 8.25 -7.47
C ASP A 27 -15.33 7.33 -8.33
N THR A 28 -14.13 7.00 -7.81
CA THR A 28 -13.10 6.32 -8.60
C THR A 28 -13.53 4.88 -8.85
N PRO A 29 -13.67 4.42 -10.12
CA PRO A 29 -14.01 3.03 -10.40
C PRO A 29 -12.88 2.10 -9.92
N THR A 30 -13.23 0.90 -9.48
CA THR A 30 -12.30 -0.05 -8.84
C THR A 30 -11.02 -0.29 -9.65
N ASP A 31 -11.14 -0.46 -10.97
CA ASP A 31 -9.97 -0.69 -11.83
C ASP A 31 -9.00 0.50 -11.81
N LEU A 32 -9.52 1.74 -11.83
CA LEU A 32 -8.72 2.96 -11.76
C LEU A 32 -8.12 3.16 -10.36
N ALA A 33 -8.88 2.82 -9.32
CA ALA A 33 -8.40 2.87 -7.93
C ALA A 33 -7.20 1.92 -7.73
N LEU A 34 -7.29 0.69 -8.25
CA LEU A 34 -6.20 -0.27 -8.18
C LEU A 34 -4.96 0.19 -8.95
N MET A 35 -5.12 0.78 -10.13
CA MET A 35 -4.01 1.36 -10.89
C MET A 35 -3.35 2.52 -10.13
N ALA A 36 -4.15 3.43 -9.57
CA ALA A 36 -3.65 4.59 -8.83
C ALA A 36 -2.91 4.18 -7.54
N LEU A 37 -3.44 3.19 -6.81
CA LEU A 37 -2.76 2.63 -5.63
C LEU A 37 -1.46 1.93 -6.00
N GLY A 38 -1.43 1.22 -7.13
CA GLY A 38 -0.20 0.63 -7.67
C GLY A 38 0.88 1.68 -7.92
N GLU A 39 0.54 2.78 -8.58
CA GLU A 39 1.48 3.89 -8.81
C GLU A 39 1.93 4.55 -7.50
N ALA A 40 1.01 4.76 -6.55
CA ALA A 40 1.34 5.32 -5.24
C ALA A 40 2.36 4.47 -4.47
N VAL A 41 2.22 3.14 -4.52
CA VAL A 41 3.21 2.20 -3.95
C VAL A 41 4.56 2.33 -4.65
N ILE A 42 4.57 2.35 -5.99
CA ILE A 42 5.81 2.50 -6.79
C ILE A 42 6.53 3.81 -6.43
N LEU A 43 5.80 4.92 -6.30
CA LEU A 43 6.36 6.21 -5.91
C LEU A 43 6.98 6.17 -4.51
N GLN A 44 6.31 5.53 -3.55
CA GLN A 44 6.83 5.40 -2.20
C GLN A 44 8.09 4.52 -2.16
N VAL A 45 8.13 3.44 -2.95
CA VAL A 45 9.31 2.58 -3.04
C VAL A 45 10.49 3.31 -3.69
N LYS A 46 10.26 4.03 -4.80
CA LYS A 46 11.29 4.84 -5.46
C LYS A 46 11.85 5.93 -4.55
N LYS A 47 11.02 6.50 -3.66
CA LYS A 47 11.41 7.53 -2.70
C LYS A 47 12.21 6.97 -1.52
N ALA A 48 11.88 5.77 -1.06
CA ALA A 48 12.44 5.21 0.17
C ALA A 48 13.66 4.28 -0.05
N TYR A 49 13.78 3.66 -1.22
CA TYR A 49 14.79 2.63 -1.49
C TYR A 49 15.63 2.95 -2.73
N ASP A 50 16.90 2.56 -2.68
CA ASP A 50 17.81 2.62 -3.82
C ASP A 50 17.41 1.62 -4.91
N LYS A 51 17.76 1.91 -6.17
CA LYS A 51 17.35 1.11 -7.35
C LYS A 51 17.54 -0.40 -7.19
N PRO A 52 18.69 -0.91 -6.71
CA PRO A 52 18.88 -2.34 -6.44
C PRO A 52 17.87 -2.95 -5.45
N SER A 53 17.46 -2.20 -4.44
CA SER A 53 16.55 -2.68 -3.39
C SER A 53 15.08 -2.62 -3.79
N GLN A 54 14.71 -1.79 -4.78
CA GLN A 54 13.31 -1.55 -5.16
C GLN A 54 12.60 -2.84 -5.62
N GLU A 55 13.26 -3.65 -6.46
CA GLU A 55 12.69 -4.91 -6.97
C GLU A 55 12.38 -5.88 -5.83
N LYS A 56 13.37 -6.09 -4.95
CA LYS A 56 13.22 -6.98 -3.78
C LYS A 56 12.09 -6.52 -2.84
N VAL A 57 11.93 -5.22 -2.63
CA VAL A 57 10.86 -4.67 -1.78
C VAL A 57 9.48 -4.91 -2.41
N ILE A 58 9.35 -4.70 -3.73
CA ILE A 58 8.09 -4.95 -4.46
C ILE A 58 7.72 -6.43 -4.45
N GLU A 59 8.70 -7.34 -4.58
CA GLU A 59 8.45 -8.78 -4.47
C GLU A 59 7.93 -9.15 -3.08
N GLN A 60 8.56 -8.63 -2.02
CA GLN A 60 8.11 -8.86 -0.64
C GLN A 60 6.71 -8.31 -0.40
N PHE A 61 6.41 -7.11 -0.91
CA PHE A 61 5.08 -6.52 -0.84
C PHE A 61 4.03 -7.40 -1.55
N THR A 62 4.35 -7.92 -2.74
CA THR A 62 3.47 -8.81 -3.50
C THR A 62 3.19 -10.11 -2.74
N LEU A 63 4.21 -10.69 -2.10
CA LEU A 63 4.04 -11.89 -1.27
C LEU A 63 3.13 -11.59 -0.06
N ALA A 64 3.35 -10.46 0.62
CA ALA A 64 2.51 -10.05 1.75
C ALA A 64 1.05 -9.85 1.34
N LEU A 65 0.79 -9.19 0.20
CA LEU A 65 -0.56 -9.04 -0.35
C LEU A 65 -1.24 -10.39 -0.61
N LYS A 66 -0.54 -11.32 -1.26
CA LYS A 66 -1.07 -12.67 -1.52
C LYS A 66 -1.35 -13.44 -0.23
N SER A 67 -0.52 -13.26 0.79
CA SER A 67 -0.71 -13.87 2.11
C SER A 67 -1.88 -13.26 2.88
N ALA A 68 -2.17 -11.97 2.70
CA ALA A 68 -3.28 -11.28 3.35
C ALA A 68 -4.66 -11.68 2.78
N LEU A 69 -4.69 -12.25 1.57
CA LEU A 69 -5.91 -12.77 0.93
C LEU A 69 -6.26 -14.21 1.35
N LYS A 70 -5.40 -14.89 2.13
CA LYS A 70 -5.63 -16.24 2.64
C LYS A 70 -6.15 -16.20 4.08
#